data_AF-A0A836XCC1-F1
#
_entry.id   AF-A0A836XCC1-F1
#
_cell.length_a   1.000
_cell.length_b   1.000
_cell.length_c   1.000
_cell.angle_alpha   90.00
_cell.angle_beta   90.00
_cell.angle_gamma   90.00
#
_symmetry.space_group_name_H-M   'P 1'
#
loop_
_entity.id
_entity.type
_entity.pdbx_description
1 polymer ?
#
loop_
_entity_poly.entity_id
_entity_poly.type
_entity_poly.pdbx_seq_one_letter_code
_entity_poly.pdbx_strand_id
1 'polypeptide(L)'
;MTNSSSTSDTGPWSWLRGDLHTHCEDAAQIGDYVDRIDPRLDFLALTNHGQKPVFFEQHHMVAELRQRWTSGLVLSGVEWNAPGGGHACVVFSPHADEADHAYALARGFDRHLDGAPPDITAGMSQECAHLRANRGSIFMVWEEPWIRLVSRTEPWVRLMSRG
;
A
#
# COMPACT_ATOMS: atom_id res chain seq x y z
N MET A 1 11.40 -35.86 -24.36
CA MET A 1 12.44 -35.20 -23.55
C MET A 1 11.78 -34.01 -22.87
N THR A 2 11.40 -34.16 -21.61
CA THR A 2 10.80 -33.10 -20.79
C THR A 2 11.93 -32.38 -20.05
N ASN A 3 12.08 -31.09 -20.30
CA ASN A 3 13.08 -30.25 -19.66
C ASN A 3 12.58 -29.86 -18.26
N SER A 4 13.09 -30.53 -17.23
CA SER A 4 12.94 -30.10 -15.85
C SER A 4 13.88 -28.91 -15.61
N SER A 5 13.34 -27.69 -15.55
CA SER A 5 14.08 -26.57 -14.95
C SER A 5 13.86 -26.58 -13.44
N SER A 6 14.86 -27.13 -12.74
CA SER A 6 15.06 -26.94 -11.32
C SER A 6 15.28 -25.45 -11.04
N THR A 7 14.35 -24.81 -10.34
CA THR A 7 14.60 -23.50 -9.74
C THR A 7 15.01 -23.72 -8.30
N SER A 8 16.19 -23.17 -7.97
CA SER A 8 16.79 -23.15 -6.64
C SER A 8 15.89 -22.36 -5.68
N ASP A 9 15.22 -23.09 -4.81
CA ASP A 9 14.48 -22.57 -3.67
C ASP A 9 15.39 -22.74 -2.44
N THR A 10 15.76 -21.66 -1.73
CA THR A 10 16.37 -21.68 -0.36
C THR A 10 16.78 -20.29 0.16
N GLY A 11 15.79 -19.53 0.65
CA GLY A 11 15.90 -18.37 1.56
C GLY A 11 14.50 -18.10 2.16
N PRO A 12 14.33 -17.44 3.33
CA PRO A 12 13.11 -17.44 4.15
C PRO A 12 12.00 -16.54 3.59
N TRP A 13 11.70 -16.67 2.31
CA TRP A 13 10.73 -15.84 1.61
C TRP A 13 9.50 -16.67 1.31
N SER A 14 8.33 -16.10 1.56
CA SER A 14 7.04 -16.73 1.26
C SER A 14 6.27 -15.86 0.28
N TRP A 15 5.64 -16.50 -0.68
CA TRP A 15 4.66 -15.84 -1.53
C TRP A 15 3.41 -15.57 -0.71
N LEU A 16 2.98 -14.32 -0.69
CA LEU A 16 1.71 -13.90 -0.08
C LEU A 16 0.76 -13.45 -1.17
N ARG A 17 -0.50 -13.85 -1.05
CA ARG A 17 -1.60 -13.36 -1.87
C ARG A 17 -2.28 -12.23 -1.12
N GLY A 18 -2.46 -11.08 -1.75
CA GLY A 18 -3.18 -10.00 -1.11
C GLY A 18 -3.82 -9.02 -2.07
N ASP A 19 -4.60 -8.12 -1.48
CA ASP A 19 -5.22 -7.00 -2.15
C ASP A 19 -4.46 -5.72 -1.76
N LEU A 20 -4.01 -4.95 -2.74
CA LEU A 20 -3.25 -3.72 -2.52
C LEU A 20 -4.09 -2.46 -2.70
N HIS A 21 -5.36 -2.60 -3.10
CA HIS A 21 -6.20 -1.49 -3.51
C HIS A 21 -7.65 -1.72 -3.06
N THR A 22 -7.90 -1.50 -1.77
CA THR A 22 -9.25 -1.57 -1.19
C THR A 22 -9.69 -0.20 -0.70
N HIS A 23 -10.97 0.11 -0.89
CA HIS A 23 -11.61 1.34 -0.40
C HIS A 23 -12.68 1.03 0.65
N CYS A 24 -12.84 1.95 1.60
CA CYS A 24 -13.97 2.02 2.48
C CYS A 24 -14.37 3.50 2.66
N GLU A 25 -15.49 3.89 2.05
CA GLU A 25 -15.97 5.28 2.09
C GLU A 25 -16.82 5.60 3.33
N ASP A 26 -17.13 4.58 4.13
CA ASP A 26 -17.94 4.69 5.34
C ASP A 26 -17.33 3.82 6.45
N ALA A 27 -16.70 4.46 7.43
CA ALA A 27 -16.03 3.78 8.54
C ALA A 27 -16.98 2.85 9.32
N ALA A 28 -18.29 3.15 9.37
CA ALA A 28 -19.25 2.30 10.06
C ALA A 28 -19.44 0.93 9.39
N GLN A 29 -19.07 0.79 8.12
CA GLN A 29 -19.21 -0.44 7.33
C GLN A 29 -17.97 -1.34 7.39
N ILE A 30 -16.87 -0.89 8.02
CA ILE A 30 -15.62 -1.65 8.03
C ILE A 30 -15.78 -2.99 8.75
N GLY A 31 -16.62 -3.06 9.78
CA GLY A 31 -16.93 -4.29 10.49
C GLY A 31 -17.57 -5.34 9.57
N ASP A 32 -18.51 -4.94 8.72
CA ASP A 32 -19.20 -5.83 7.77
C ASP A 32 -18.31 -6.23 6.58
N TYR A 33 -17.23 -5.48 6.33
CA TYR A 33 -16.27 -5.81 5.29
C TYR A 33 -15.43 -7.03 5.67
N VAL A 34 -15.13 -7.23 6.97
CA VAL A 34 -14.34 -8.37 7.46
C VAL A 34 -14.91 -9.71 7.04
N ASP A 35 -16.23 -9.87 7.15
CA ASP A 35 -16.94 -11.10 6.79
C ASP A 35 -16.93 -11.38 5.28
N ARG A 36 -16.53 -10.39 4.47
CA ARG A 36 -16.47 -10.46 3.01
C ARG A 36 -15.04 -10.58 2.47
N ILE A 37 -14.02 -10.53 3.33
CA ILE A 37 -12.63 -10.72 2.92
C ILE A 37 -12.48 -12.15 2.37
N ASP A 38 -11.92 -12.28 1.17
CA ASP A 38 -11.65 -13.60 0.57
C ASP A 38 -10.70 -14.37 1.51
N PRO A 39 -11.13 -15.54 2.04
CA PRO A 39 -10.34 -16.29 3.03
C PRO A 39 -9.01 -16.83 2.49
N ARG A 40 -8.75 -16.66 1.19
CA ARG A 40 -7.48 -17.01 0.53
C ARG A 40 -6.45 -15.88 0.54
N LEU A 41 -6.81 -14.68 1.02
CA LEU A 41 -5.86 -13.57 1.13
C LEU A 41 -5.04 -13.71 2.41
N ASP A 42 -3.74 -13.49 2.28
CA ASP A 42 -2.79 -13.38 3.38
C ASP A 42 -2.68 -11.93 3.88
N PHE A 43 -2.99 -10.95 3.02
CA PHE A 43 -3.00 -9.54 3.38
C PHE A 43 -4.00 -8.70 2.58
N LEU A 44 -4.33 -7.51 3.11
CA LEU A 44 -5.03 -6.46 2.40
C LEU A 44 -4.47 -5.08 2.77
N ALA A 45 -4.57 -4.11 1.86
CA ALA A 45 -4.27 -2.71 2.11
C ALA A 45 -5.52 -1.84 1.95
N LEU A 46 -5.82 -1.03 2.97
CA LEU A 46 -6.85 0.00 2.89
C LEU A 46 -6.21 1.29 2.34
N THR A 47 -6.65 1.72 1.16
CA THR A 47 -6.01 2.77 0.35
C THR A 47 -7.03 3.80 -0.11
N ASN A 48 -7.75 4.43 0.82
CA ASN A 48 -8.69 5.49 0.47
C ASN A 48 -7.98 6.68 -0.21
N HIS A 49 -8.73 7.44 -1.00
CA HIS A 49 -8.23 8.66 -1.64
C HIS A 49 -7.83 9.72 -0.61
N GLY A 50 -6.60 10.25 -0.72
CA GLY A 50 -6.07 11.28 0.19
C GLY A 50 -6.87 12.59 0.24
N GLN A 51 -7.66 12.85 -0.81
CA GLN A 51 -8.54 14.02 -0.94
C GLN A 51 -9.87 13.89 -0.18
N LYS A 52 -10.27 12.69 0.24
CA LYS A 52 -11.58 12.47 0.89
C LYS A 52 -11.44 12.57 2.42
N PRO A 53 -12.39 13.22 3.14
CA PRO A 53 -12.33 13.32 4.60
C PRO A 53 -12.17 11.97 5.31
N VAL A 54 -12.83 10.92 4.81
CA VAL A 54 -12.77 9.55 5.36
C VAL A 54 -11.35 8.98 5.42
N PHE A 55 -10.43 9.44 4.56
CA PHE A 55 -9.03 9.02 4.60
C PHE A 55 -8.37 9.41 5.93
N PHE A 56 -8.70 10.57 6.49
CA PHE A 56 -8.16 11.02 7.77
C PHE A 56 -8.76 10.30 9.00
N GLU A 57 -9.73 9.41 8.76
CA GLU A 57 -10.29 8.48 9.75
C GLU A 57 -9.82 7.03 9.51
N GLN A 58 -9.12 6.77 8.40
CA GLN A 58 -8.70 5.43 7.96
C GLN A 58 -7.91 4.64 9.02
N HIS A 59 -7.14 5.31 9.87
CA HIS A 59 -6.39 4.66 10.93
C HIS A 59 -7.29 3.93 11.94
N HIS A 60 -8.50 4.42 12.20
CA HIS A 60 -9.49 3.71 13.02
C HIS A 60 -10.02 2.46 12.32
N MET A 61 -10.31 2.55 11.02
CA MET A 61 -10.74 1.40 10.21
C MET A 61 -9.65 0.32 10.14
N VAL A 62 -8.39 0.70 9.91
CA VAL A 62 -7.24 -0.23 9.93
C VAL A 62 -7.12 -0.90 11.30
N ALA A 63 -7.25 -0.15 12.39
CA ALA A 63 -7.20 -0.72 13.73
C ALA A 63 -8.35 -1.72 13.96
N GLU A 64 -9.56 -1.41 13.52
CA GLU A 64 -10.72 -2.31 13.62
C GLU A 64 -10.54 -3.58 12.79
N LEU A 65 -10.07 -3.46 11.54
CA LEU A 65 -9.77 -4.62 10.70
C LEU A 65 -8.71 -5.52 11.34
N ARG A 66 -7.65 -4.95 11.93
CA ARG A 66 -6.61 -5.73 12.63
C ARG A 66 -7.16 -6.46 13.85
N GLN A 67 -8.16 -5.89 14.53
CA GLN A 67 -8.81 -6.54 15.67
C GLN A 67 -9.73 -7.69 15.23
N ARG A 68 -10.42 -7.55 14.09
CA ARG A 68 -11.44 -8.50 13.64
C ARG A 68 -10.91 -9.59 12.68
N TRP A 69 -9.98 -9.26 11.80
CA TRP A 69 -9.40 -10.17 10.82
C TRP A 69 -8.02 -10.67 11.27
N THR A 70 -8.01 -11.60 12.22
CA THR A 70 -6.77 -12.09 12.83
C THR A 70 -6.00 -13.11 11.99
N SER A 71 -6.56 -13.57 10.87
CA SER A 71 -5.95 -14.57 9.99
C SER A 71 -5.04 -13.96 8.90
N GLY A 72 -5.01 -12.63 8.76
CA GLY A 72 -4.25 -11.94 7.72
C GLY A 72 -3.61 -10.64 8.19
N LEU A 73 -2.86 -10.00 7.30
CA LEU A 73 -2.19 -8.72 7.55
C LEU A 73 -3.01 -7.56 6.99
N VAL A 74 -3.21 -6.52 7.79
CA VAL A 74 -3.87 -5.28 7.34
C VAL A 74 -2.84 -4.16 7.27
N LEU A 75 -2.70 -3.59 6.08
CA LEU A 75 -1.79 -2.50 5.78
C LEU A 75 -2.59 -1.19 5.62
N SER A 76 -2.02 -0.09 6.10
CA SER A 76 -2.53 1.25 5.81
C SER A 76 -1.85 1.77 4.55
N GLY A 77 -2.59 2.45 3.68
CA GLY A 77 -2.03 3.11 2.51
C GLY A 77 -2.89 4.26 2.02
N VAL A 78 -2.52 4.84 0.89
CA VAL A 78 -3.25 5.93 0.22
C VAL A 78 -3.35 5.63 -1.25
N GLU A 79 -4.53 5.80 -1.84
CA GLU A 79 -4.63 5.95 -3.29
C GLU A 79 -4.29 7.41 -3.63
N TRP A 80 -3.05 7.59 -4.04
CA TRP A 80 -2.49 8.85 -4.47
C TRP A 80 -2.88 9.15 -5.91
N ASN A 81 -3.44 10.34 -6.17
CA ASN A 81 -3.64 10.83 -7.52
C ASN A 81 -2.31 11.34 -8.07
N ALA A 82 -1.52 10.40 -8.60
CA ALA A 82 -0.25 10.71 -9.23
C ALA A 82 -0.44 11.67 -10.42
N PRO A 83 0.48 12.61 -10.66
CA PRO A 83 0.38 13.52 -11.79
C PRO A 83 0.42 12.83 -13.14
N GLY A 84 -0.13 13.51 -14.14
CA GLY A 84 -0.44 12.91 -15.44
C GLY A 84 -1.81 12.21 -15.47
N GLY A 85 -2.56 12.26 -14.37
CA GLY A 85 -3.89 11.63 -14.25
C GLY A 85 -3.81 10.14 -13.91
N GLY A 86 -2.63 9.67 -13.47
CA GLY A 86 -2.43 8.32 -12.98
C GLY A 86 -2.90 8.17 -11.53
N HIS A 87 -3.14 6.94 -11.12
CA HIS A 87 -3.47 6.59 -9.75
C HIS A 87 -2.40 5.61 -9.26
N ALA A 88 -1.93 5.82 -8.04
CA ALA A 88 -0.95 4.96 -7.40
C ALA A 88 -1.38 4.65 -5.97
N CYS A 89 -1.38 3.38 -5.60
CA CYS A 89 -1.39 3.05 -4.17
C CYS A 89 0.00 3.34 -3.59
N VAL A 90 0.06 3.82 -2.35
CA VAL A 90 1.27 3.83 -1.52
C VAL A 90 0.89 3.17 -0.21
N VAL A 91 1.56 2.07 0.13
CA VAL A 91 1.25 1.26 1.31
C VAL A 91 2.38 1.38 2.33
N PHE A 92 2.05 1.29 3.61
CA PHE A 92 3.00 1.40 4.70
C PHE A 92 3.04 0.08 5.49
N SER A 93 4.22 -0.25 6.01
CA SER A 93 4.37 -1.34 6.96
C SER A 93 3.63 -0.99 8.26
N PRO A 94 3.03 -1.97 8.97
CA PRO A 94 2.43 -1.75 10.27
C PRO A 94 3.41 -1.10 11.25
N HIS A 95 3.11 0.13 11.65
CA HIS A 95 3.87 0.87 12.65
C HIS A 95 2.98 1.93 13.32
N ALA A 96 3.42 2.45 14.47
CA ALA A 96 2.62 3.40 15.26
C ALA A 96 2.36 4.74 14.55
N ASP A 97 3.19 5.11 13.57
CA ASP A 97 3.17 6.38 12.83
C ASP A 97 2.74 6.22 11.36
N GLU A 98 2.26 5.04 10.96
CA GLU A 98 1.87 4.77 9.56
C GLU A 98 0.77 5.72 9.05
N ALA A 99 -0.15 6.12 9.94
CA ALA A 99 -1.22 7.06 9.63
C ALA A 99 -0.67 8.47 9.40
N ASP A 100 0.25 8.92 10.25
CA ASP A 100 0.87 10.23 10.12
C ASP A 100 1.65 10.34 8.80
N HIS A 101 2.32 9.26 8.38
CA HIS A 101 3.02 9.20 7.10
C HIS A 101 2.05 9.26 5.91
N ALA A 102 0.99 8.46 5.94
CA ALA A 102 -0.03 8.50 4.90
C ALA A 102 -0.68 9.89 4.79
N TYR A 103 -0.93 10.55 5.93
CA TYR A 103 -1.53 11.88 5.99
C TYR A 103 -0.58 12.98 5.52
N ALA A 104 0.70 12.88 5.88
CA ALA A 104 1.72 13.79 5.38
C ALA A 104 1.88 13.68 3.86
N LEU A 105 1.89 12.45 3.32
CA LEU A 105 1.95 12.21 1.88
C LEU A 105 0.74 12.81 1.17
N ALA A 106 -0.46 12.54 1.66
CA ALA A 106 -1.68 13.07 1.06
C ALA A 106 -1.73 14.61 1.07
N ARG A 107 -1.39 15.23 2.21
CA ARG A 107 -1.41 16.70 2.35
C ARG A 107 -0.33 17.40 1.56
N GLY A 108 0.85 16.79 1.43
CA GLY A 108 2.00 17.41 0.77
C GLY A 108 2.04 17.20 -0.73
N PHE A 109 1.51 16.05 -1.21
CA PHE A 109 1.82 15.56 -2.55
C PHE A 109 0.64 14.96 -3.30
N ASP A 110 -0.52 14.73 -2.68
CA ASP A 110 -1.71 14.39 -3.46
C ASP A 110 -2.16 15.60 -4.28
N ARG A 111 -2.78 15.35 -5.43
CA ARG A 111 -3.29 16.43 -6.26
C ARG A 111 -4.22 17.29 -5.40
N HIS A 112 -3.91 18.58 -5.27
CA HIS A 112 -4.75 19.45 -4.46
C HIS A 112 -6.08 19.70 -5.19
N LEU A 113 -7.18 19.71 -4.42
CA LEU A 113 -8.52 20.02 -4.93
C LEU A 113 -8.63 21.46 -5.47
N ASP A 114 -7.67 22.34 -5.15
CA ASP A 114 -7.57 23.72 -5.63
C ASP A 114 -6.86 23.84 -7.01
N GLY A 115 -6.38 22.73 -7.57
CA GLY A 115 -5.76 22.70 -8.90
C GLY A 115 -4.25 22.99 -8.90
N ALA A 116 -3.61 23.19 -7.75
CA ALA A 116 -2.15 23.26 -7.69
C ALA A 116 -1.53 21.90 -8.14
N PRO A 117 -0.58 21.91 -9.09
CA PRO A 117 0.10 20.68 -9.50
C PRO A 117 0.95 20.16 -8.33
N PRO A 118 0.80 18.90 -7.91
CA PRO A 118 1.60 18.39 -6.80
C PRO A 118 3.06 18.18 -7.24
N ASP A 119 4.01 18.44 -6.34
CA ASP A 119 5.43 18.23 -6.58
C ASP A 119 5.84 16.77 -6.30
N ILE A 120 5.73 15.94 -7.34
CA ILE A 120 6.11 14.52 -7.35
C ILE A 120 7.55 14.32 -6.89
N THR A 121 8.46 15.17 -7.36
CA THR A 121 9.89 14.97 -7.14
C THR A 121 10.22 15.24 -5.68
N ALA A 122 9.62 16.28 -5.11
CA ALA A 122 9.70 16.54 -3.68
C ALA A 122 9.04 15.41 -2.87
N GLY A 123 7.86 14.92 -3.28
CA GLY A 123 7.16 13.84 -2.59
C GLY A 123 7.94 12.54 -2.55
N MET A 124 8.39 12.07 -3.72
CA MET A 124 9.23 10.88 -3.83
C MET A 124 10.57 11.05 -3.10
N SER A 125 11.16 12.25 -3.11
CA SER A 125 12.43 12.51 -2.40
C SER A 125 12.27 12.54 -0.89
N GLN A 126 11.18 13.13 -0.39
CA GLN A 126 10.82 13.15 1.03
C GLN A 126 10.50 11.74 1.51
N GLU A 127 9.69 10.98 0.79
CA GLU A 127 9.42 9.57 1.12
C GLU A 127 10.70 8.74 1.04
N CYS A 128 11.54 8.92 0.02
CA CYS A 128 12.83 8.24 -0.02
C CYS A 128 13.74 8.63 1.16
N ALA A 129 13.76 9.89 1.59
CA ALA A 129 14.52 10.34 2.75
C ALA A 129 13.95 9.77 4.06
N HIS A 130 12.63 9.64 4.14
CA HIS A 130 11.90 9.07 5.27
C HIS A 130 12.10 7.56 5.39
N LEU A 131 11.96 6.82 4.29
CA LEU A 131 12.37 5.40 4.17
C LEU A 131 13.85 5.23 4.52
N ARG A 132 14.68 6.25 4.24
CA ARG A 132 16.09 6.27 4.65
C ARG A 132 16.29 6.54 6.14
N ALA A 133 15.36 7.17 6.82
CA ALA A 133 15.43 7.37 8.27
C ALA A 133 14.82 6.20 9.04
N ASN A 134 13.69 5.66 8.56
CA ASN A 134 12.88 4.68 9.25
C ASN A 134 13.01 3.29 8.60
N ARG A 135 13.59 2.34 9.36
CA ARG A 135 13.70 0.94 8.95
C ARG A 135 12.32 0.28 9.10
N GLY A 136 11.52 0.22 8.04
CA GLY A 136 10.26 -0.52 8.10
C GLY A 136 9.37 -0.45 6.85
N SER A 137 9.29 0.70 6.17
CA SER A 137 8.22 0.88 5.18
C SER A 137 8.51 0.22 3.83
N ILE A 138 7.51 -0.47 3.31
CA ILE A 138 7.50 -1.09 1.98
C ILE A 138 6.72 -0.18 1.06
N PHE A 139 7.39 0.56 0.18
CA PHE A 139 6.72 1.41 -0.79
C PHE A 139 6.30 0.55 -1.99
N MET A 140 4.99 0.45 -2.23
CA MET A 140 4.43 -0.27 -3.38
C MET A 140 3.63 0.72 -4.20
N VAL A 141 4.11 1.09 -5.39
CA VAL A 141 3.36 1.90 -6.36
C VAL A 141 2.66 0.95 -7.30
N TRP A 142 1.35 1.05 -7.40
CA TRP A 142 0.58 0.38 -8.47
C TRP A 142 0.24 1.42 -9.54
N GLU A 143 0.88 1.39 -10.70
CA GLU A 143 0.43 2.12 -11.90
C GLU A 143 -0.03 1.08 -12.92
N GLU A 144 -1.32 0.97 -13.25
CA GLU A 144 -1.78 0.02 -14.27
C GLU A 144 -0.89 0.06 -15.54
N PRO A 145 -0.26 -1.05 -15.99
CA PRO A 145 -0.33 -2.46 -15.52
C PRO A 145 0.86 -2.94 -14.66
N TRP A 146 1.66 -2.05 -14.08
CA TRP A 146 2.92 -2.31 -13.38
C TRP A 146 2.86 -2.00 -11.89
N ILE A 147 3.39 -2.92 -11.07
CA ILE A 147 3.69 -2.66 -9.67
C ILE A 147 5.18 -2.35 -9.56
N ARG A 148 5.54 -1.28 -8.87
CA ARG A 148 6.92 -0.99 -8.47
C ARG A 148 7.04 -1.05 -6.96
N LEU A 149 7.76 -2.06 -6.46
CA LEU A 149 8.11 -2.20 -5.05
C LEU A 149 9.50 -1.59 -4.82
N VAL A 150 9.65 -0.76 -3.79
CA VAL A 150 10.95 -0.19 -3.37
C VAL A 150 11.22 -0.66 -1.94
N SER A 151 12.18 -1.57 -1.78
CA SER A 151 12.68 -2.05 -0.48
C SER A 151 14.15 -1.66 -0.28
N ARG A 152 14.53 -1.45 0.98
CA ARG A 152 15.84 -0.90 1.36
C ARG A 152 16.94 -1.96 1.57
N THR A 153 16.60 -3.24 1.66
CA THR A 153 17.55 -4.27 2.10
C THR A 153 18.11 -5.18 1.00
N GLU A 154 17.54 -5.22 -0.21
CA GLU A 154 18.08 -6.01 -1.33
C GLU A 154 17.89 -5.36 -2.71
N PRO A 155 18.86 -5.46 -3.65
CA PRO A 155 18.84 -4.79 -4.95
C PRO A 155 17.99 -5.50 -6.04
N TRP A 156 17.17 -6.49 -5.70
CA TRP A 156 16.35 -7.19 -6.70
C TRP A 156 14.93 -7.41 -6.17
N VAL A 157 13.94 -6.87 -6.89
CA VAL A 157 12.52 -7.19 -6.72
C VAL A 157 12.09 -8.00 -7.93
N ARG A 158 11.48 -9.17 -7.69
CA ARG A 158 10.90 -10.00 -8.76
C ARG A 158 9.41 -9.71 -8.88
N LEU A 159 9.05 -9.09 -9.99
CA LEU A 159 7.69 -8.82 -10.44
C LEU A 159 7.20 -10.02 -11.25
N MET A 160 5.98 -10.50 -11.00
CA MET A 160 5.29 -11.36 -11.97
C MET A 160 4.02 -10.65 -12.43
N SER A 161 4.03 -10.27 -13.70
CA SER A 161 2.83 -9.96 -14.49
C SER A 161 1.96 -11.21 -14.60
N ARG A 162 0.64 -11.04 -14.76
CA ARG A 162 -0.18 -12.12 -15.32
C ARG A 162 0.30 -12.36 -16.77
N GLY A 163 0.86 -13.54 -16.99
CA GLY A 163 0.97 -14.25 -18.26
C GLY A 163 0.58 -15.69 -18.00
#